data_AF-A0A9D4PF91-F1
#
_entry.id   AF-A0A9D4PF91-F1
#
_cell.length_a   1.000
_cell.length_b   1.000
_cell.length_c   1.000
_cell.angle_alpha   90.00
_cell.angle_beta   90.00
_cell.angle_gamma   90.00
#
_symmetry.space_group_name_H-M   'P 1'
#
loop_
_entity.id
_entity.type
_entity.pdbx_description
1 polymer ?
#
loop_
_entity_poly.entity_id
_entity_poly.type
_entity_poly.pdbx_seq_one_letter_code
_entity_poly.pdbx_strand_id
1 'polypeptide(L)'
;MCRLNRLDSGDVKKQMNPIPTDDCEDGSSFGASTTCESQEQPDDWSQPGCSSDKRDSDVVALRNAATADLCSICMARPKCGILVHGRTSHRLTCYKCALQLQKRNQPCPVCRRRIQRVVRNFDA
;
A
#
# COMPACT_ATOMS: atom_id res chain seq x y z
N MET A 1 32.60 -8.94 -37.23
CA MET A 1 31.97 -7.71 -37.76
C MET A 1 30.57 -7.58 -37.17
N CYS A 2 30.43 -6.92 -36.01
CA CYS A 2 29.13 -6.64 -35.39
C CYS A 2 29.00 -5.12 -35.30
N ARG A 3 28.17 -4.53 -36.17
CA ARG A 3 27.90 -3.09 -36.18
C ARG A 3 27.00 -2.75 -34.99
N LEU A 4 27.56 -2.09 -33.98
CA LEU A 4 26.82 -1.38 -32.93
C LEU A 4 26.42 -0.02 -33.49
N ASN A 5 25.12 0.21 -33.70
CA ASN A 5 24.61 1.55 -33.97
C ASN A 5 24.51 2.33 -32.65
N ARG A 6 25.45 3.27 -32.51
CA ARG A 6 25.44 4.37 -31.54
C ARG A 6 24.47 5.43 -32.07
N LEU A 7 23.40 5.73 -31.32
CA LEU A 7 22.58 6.90 -31.57
C LEU A 7 22.67 7.86 -30.39
N ASP A 8 22.51 9.12 -30.78
CA ASP A 8 23.17 10.32 -30.31
C ASP A 8 22.56 10.95 -29.06
N SER A 9 23.40 11.68 -28.32
CA SER A 9 23.01 12.46 -27.15
C SER A 9 22.52 13.83 -27.59
N GLY A 10 21.25 14.16 -27.31
CA GLY A 10 20.66 15.48 -27.55
C GLY A 10 19.96 15.99 -26.30
N ASP A 11 20.58 16.97 -25.65
CA ASP A 11 20.15 17.69 -24.46
C ASP A 11 19.17 18.81 -24.85
N VAL A 12 17.95 18.88 -24.28
CA VAL A 12 17.16 20.13 -24.29
C VAL A 12 16.08 20.15 -23.19
N LYS A 13 16.40 20.89 -22.12
CA LYS A 13 15.57 21.87 -21.40
C LYS A 13 14.38 21.39 -20.54
N LYS A 14 14.60 21.47 -19.22
CA LYS A 14 13.61 21.81 -18.16
C LYS A 14 12.54 22.78 -18.68
N GLN A 15 11.27 22.54 -18.31
CA GLN A 15 10.44 23.52 -17.58
C GLN A 15 9.43 22.78 -16.70
N MET A 16 9.48 23.06 -15.39
CA MET A 16 8.43 22.76 -14.43
C MET A 16 7.28 23.73 -14.68
N ASN A 17 6.04 23.23 -14.68
CA ASN A 17 4.85 24.08 -14.59
C ASN A 17 4.12 23.83 -13.25
N PRO A 18 3.49 24.86 -12.68
CA PRO A 18 3.11 24.92 -11.27
C PRO A 18 1.75 24.25 -10.97
N ILE A 19 1.56 23.88 -9.71
CA ILE A 19 0.26 23.55 -9.10
C ILE A 19 -0.43 24.87 -8.74
N PRO A 20 -1.69 25.07 -9.15
CA PRO A 20 -2.67 25.71 -8.27
C PRO A 20 -4.08 25.12 -8.45
N THR A 21 -5.05 25.18 -7.54
CA THR A 21 -5.22 25.44 -6.10
C THR A 21 -6.68 25.00 -5.86
N ASP A 22 -7.02 24.53 -4.65
CA ASP A 22 -8.40 24.21 -4.27
C ASP A 22 -9.30 25.47 -4.26
N ASP A 23 -10.36 25.47 -5.06
CA ASP A 23 -11.44 26.45 -4.98
C ASP A 23 -12.62 25.82 -4.21
N CYS A 24 -12.70 26.11 -2.90
CA CYS A 24 -13.91 25.90 -2.11
C CYS A 24 -14.64 27.24 -2.00
N GLU A 25 -15.70 27.44 -2.79
CA GLU A 25 -16.52 28.64 -2.72
C GLU A 25 -17.51 28.56 -1.56
N ASP A 26 -17.38 29.50 -0.62
CA ASP A 26 -18.41 29.90 0.35
C ASP A 26 -19.50 30.69 -0.37
N GLY A 27 -20.75 30.33 -0.11
CA GLY A 27 -21.92 31.00 -0.67
C GLY A 27 -23.09 30.95 0.29
N SER A 28 -23.01 31.74 1.35
CA SER A 28 -24.10 32.01 2.29
C SER A 28 -25.15 32.96 1.71
N SER A 29 -26.45 32.66 1.84
CA SER A 29 -27.53 33.68 2.03
C SER A 29 -28.98 33.13 2.12
N PHE A 30 -29.50 33.19 3.35
CA PHE A 30 -30.80 33.73 3.80
C PHE A 30 -32.16 33.08 3.44
N GLY A 31 -32.94 32.74 4.49
CA GLY A 31 -34.39 32.56 4.40
C GLY A 31 -35.14 31.96 5.61
N ALA A 32 -35.09 32.60 6.78
CA ALA A 32 -36.04 32.62 7.92
C ALA A 32 -36.80 31.35 8.45
N SER A 33 -36.48 31.01 9.71
CA SER A 33 -37.30 30.69 10.90
C SER A 33 -38.62 29.90 10.82
N THR A 34 -38.69 28.80 11.59
CA THR A 34 -39.73 28.56 12.63
C THR A 34 -39.32 27.44 13.62
N THR A 35 -39.15 27.86 14.88
CA THR A 35 -39.54 27.24 16.17
C THR A 35 -39.01 25.85 16.62
N CYS A 36 -38.75 25.84 17.94
CA CYS A 36 -38.17 24.83 18.82
C CYS A 36 -38.99 23.54 19.02
N GLU A 37 -38.31 22.43 19.33
CA GLU A 37 -38.75 21.51 20.40
C GLU A 37 -37.55 20.71 20.94
N SER A 38 -37.50 20.61 22.27
CA SER A 38 -36.43 20.07 23.11
C SER A 38 -36.28 18.54 23.02
N GLN A 39 -35.09 17.99 23.35
CA GLN A 39 -34.90 17.04 24.47
C GLN A 39 -33.45 16.50 24.55
N GLU A 40 -32.80 16.94 25.62
CA GLU A 40 -31.79 16.31 26.52
C GLU A 40 -30.79 15.23 26.03
N GLN A 41 -29.50 15.50 26.33
CA GLN A 41 -28.42 14.51 26.46
C GLN A 41 -28.68 13.56 27.64
N PRO A 42 -27.98 12.40 27.71
CA PRO A 42 -26.77 12.42 28.53
C PRO A 42 -25.59 11.63 27.96
N ASP A 43 -24.42 12.15 28.31
CA ASP A 43 -23.08 11.63 28.12
C ASP A 43 -22.87 10.36 28.96
N ASP A 44 -22.50 9.24 28.32
CA ASP A 44 -21.90 8.10 29.00
C ASP A 44 -20.72 7.57 28.18
N TRP A 45 -19.65 8.37 28.13
CA TRP A 45 -18.33 7.85 27.78
C TRP A 45 -17.65 7.35 29.06
N SER A 46 -18.20 6.28 29.62
CA SER A 46 -17.54 5.50 30.66
C SER A 46 -16.25 4.91 30.07
N GLN A 47 -15.12 5.53 30.39
CA GLN A 47 -13.79 5.01 30.12
C GLN A 47 -13.59 3.68 30.88
N PRO A 48 -13.26 2.55 30.22
CA PRO A 48 -12.72 1.40 30.93
C PRO A 48 -11.23 1.63 31.14
N GLY A 49 -10.85 1.63 32.42
CA GLY A 49 -9.53 1.95 32.91
C GLY A 49 -8.40 1.03 32.44
N CYS A 50 -7.19 1.54 32.66
CA CYS A 50 -5.95 0.80 32.61
C CYS A 50 -6.00 -0.45 33.51
N SER A 51 -6.09 -1.63 32.91
CA SER A 51 -5.69 -2.87 33.56
C SER A 51 -4.47 -3.40 32.84
N SER A 52 -3.35 -3.43 33.58
CA SER A 52 -2.11 -4.07 33.14
C SER A 52 -2.32 -5.58 33.17
N ASP A 53 -2.95 -6.14 32.14
CA ASP A 53 -3.01 -7.58 31.97
C ASP A 53 -1.68 -8.09 31.40
N LYS A 54 -0.75 -8.31 32.32
CA LYS A 54 0.43 -9.15 32.09
C LYS A 54 -0.05 -10.58 31.93
N ARG A 55 -0.29 -11.04 30.70
CA ARG A 55 -0.29 -12.46 30.26
C ARG A 55 -0.65 -12.54 28.76
N ASP A 56 0.24 -12.07 27.89
CA ASP A 56 0.08 -12.23 26.43
C ASP A 56 1.48 -12.36 25.79
N SER A 57 2.20 -13.46 26.10
CA SER A 57 3.50 -13.74 25.46
C SER A 57 3.42 -14.96 24.54
N ASP A 58 2.64 -15.97 24.92
CA ASP A 58 2.58 -17.22 24.16
C ASP A 58 1.59 -17.18 22.99
N VAL A 59 0.52 -16.38 23.08
CA VAL A 59 -0.49 -16.24 22.01
C VAL A 59 -0.06 -15.28 20.88
N VAL A 60 0.72 -14.25 21.18
CA VAL A 60 1.32 -13.35 20.16
C VAL A 60 2.38 -14.08 19.34
N ALA A 61 3.17 -14.98 19.94
CA ALA A 61 4.20 -15.73 19.23
C ALA A 61 3.60 -16.63 18.14
N LEU A 62 2.49 -17.32 18.42
CA LEU A 62 1.80 -18.17 17.45
C LEU A 62 1.17 -17.34 16.31
N ARG A 63 0.62 -16.17 16.64
CA ARG A 63 0.04 -15.22 15.67
C ARG A 63 1.11 -14.57 14.79
N ASN A 64 2.32 -14.34 15.32
CA ASN A 64 3.47 -13.84 14.57
C ASN A 64 4.05 -14.89 13.61
N ALA A 65 4.09 -16.17 14.00
CA ALA A 65 4.53 -17.24 13.12
C ALA A 65 3.59 -17.39 11.91
N ALA A 66 2.27 -17.33 12.12
CA ALA A 66 1.29 -17.45 11.05
C ALA A 66 1.28 -16.25 10.08
N THR A 67 1.69 -15.06 10.53
CA THR A 67 1.70 -13.83 9.70
C THR A 67 3.01 -13.63 8.95
N ALA A 68 4.11 -14.22 9.41
CA ALA A 68 5.42 -14.13 8.77
C ALA A 68 5.41 -14.66 7.32
N ASP A 69 4.51 -15.61 7.01
CA ASP A 69 4.38 -16.19 5.67
C ASP A 69 3.28 -15.56 4.81
N LEU A 70 2.67 -14.44 5.23
CA LEU A 70 1.63 -13.77 4.46
C LEU A 70 2.18 -12.71 3.49
N CYS A 71 1.55 -12.60 2.32
CA CYS A 71 1.86 -11.62 1.29
C CYS A 71 1.89 -10.20 1.87
N SER A 72 3.00 -9.48 1.70
CA SER A 72 3.15 -8.13 2.27
C SER A 72 2.26 -7.06 1.62
N ILE A 73 1.60 -7.37 0.49
CA ILE A 73 0.71 -6.43 -0.21
C ILE A 73 -0.74 -6.60 0.24
N CYS A 74 -1.23 -7.85 0.30
CA CYS A 74 -2.64 -8.11 0.60
C CYS A 74 -2.87 -8.71 1.99
N MET A 75 -1.82 -9.16 2.67
CA MET A 75 -1.85 -9.78 4.01
C MET A 75 -2.85 -10.93 4.20
N ALA A 76 -3.39 -11.49 3.10
CA ALA A 76 -4.48 -12.47 3.14
C ALA A 76 -4.10 -13.84 2.59
N ARG A 77 -2.95 -13.95 1.89
CA ARG A 77 -2.53 -15.17 1.17
C ARG A 77 -1.08 -15.45 1.45
N PRO A 78 -0.65 -16.73 1.42
CA PRO A 78 0.74 -17.08 1.66
C PRO A 78 1.68 -16.47 0.60
N LYS A 79 2.94 -16.25 0.98
CA LYS A 79 4.04 -15.77 0.12
C LYS A 79 4.45 -16.84 -0.88
N CYS A 80 3.62 -17.14 -1.87
CA CYS A 80 3.94 -18.10 -2.93
C CYS A 80 4.37 -17.44 -4.25
N GLY A 81 4.44 -16.11 -4.33
CA GLY A 81 4.82 -15.35 -5.52
C GLY A 81 6.27 -14.87 -5.47
N ILE A 82 7.07 -15.32 -6.44
CA ILE A 82 8.47 -14.91 -6.62
C ILE A 82 8.57 -13.90 -7.77
N LEU A 83 9.21 -12.76 -7.50
CA LEU A 83 9.51 -11.72 -8.49
C LEU A 83 10.92 -11.91 -9.03
N VAL A 84 11.06 -12.34 -10.28
CA VAL A 84 12.37 -12.63 -10.90
C VAL A 84 12.87 -11.42 -11.69
N HIS A 85 14.13 -11.03 -11.45
CA HIS A 85 14.83 -9.99 -12.20
C HIS A 85 16.31 -10.39 -12.36
N GLY A 86 16.71 -10.65 -13.61
CA GLY A 86 18.05 -11.14 -13.93
C GLY A 86 18.28 -12.55 -13.38
N ARG A 87 19.33 -12.72 -12.58
CA ARG A 87 19.69 -13.99 -11.90
C ARG A 87 19.20 -14.06 -10.46
N THR A 88 18.49 -13.03 -10.01
CA THR A 88 18.05 -12.88 -8.61
C THR A 88 16.54 -12.79 -8.53
N SER A 89 15.99 -13.05 -7.34
CA SER A 89 14.55 -12.95 -7.12
C SER A 89 14.24 -12.51 -5.69
N HIS A 90 13.05 -11.94 -5.50
CA HIS A 90 12.51 -11.64 -4.16
C HIS A 90 11.18 -12.35 -3.94
N ARG A 91 11.04 -13.00 -2.78
CA ARG A 91 9.83 -13.68 -2.31
C ARG A 91 9.21 -12.89 -1.17
N LEU A 92 8.21 -12.06 -1.48
CA LEU A 92 7.49 -11.26 -0.48
C LEU A 92 5.97 -11.18 -0.72
N THR A 93 5.49 -11.64 -1.87
CA THR A 93 4.09 -11.51 -2.27
C THR A 93 3.46 -12.87 -2.52
N CYS A 94 2.13 -12.94 -2.58
CA CYS A 94 1.44 -14.07 -3.16
C CYS A 94 1.46 -13.98 -4.69
N TYR A 95 1.17 -15.09 -5.37
CA TYR A 95 1.20 -15.17 -6.83
C TYR A 95 0.27 -14.17 -7.53
N LYS A 96 -0.94 -13.92 -7.01
CA LYS A 96 -1.87 -12.95 -7.64
C LYS A 96 -1.35 -11.51 -7.55
N CYS A 97 -0.81 -11.11 -6.40
CA CYS A 97 -0.21 -9.79 -6.22
C CYS A 97 1.04 -9.64 -7.09
N ALA A 98 1.88 -10.67 -7.18
CA ALA A 98 3.05 -10.70 -8.04
C ALA A 98 2.68 -10.47 -9.53
N LEU A 99 1.68 -11.20 -10.04
CA LEU A 99 1.18 -11.00 -11.39
C LEU A 99 0.65 -9.57 -11.61
N GLN A 100 -0.02 -9.00 -10.62
CA GLN A 100 -0.53 -7.63 -10.72
C GLN A 100 0.59 -6.59 -10.82
N LEU A 101 1.68 -6.78 -10.06
CA LEU A 101 2.88 -5.94 -10.17
C LEU A 101 3.49 -6.03 -11.57
N GLN A 102 3.67 -7.25 -12.08
CA GLN A 102 4.22 -7.47 -13.42
C GLN A 102 3.34 -6.85 -14.51
N LYS A 103 2.01 -7.05 -14.45
CA LYS A 103 1.05 -6.50 -15.42
C LYS A 103 1.04 -4.97 -15.45
N ARG A 104 1.19 -4.32 -14.28
CA ARG A 104 1.25 -2.86 -14.16
C ARG A 104 2.65 -2.30 -14.44
N ASN A 105 3.60 -3.13 -14.86
CA ASN A 105 5.02 -2.77 -15.01
C ASN A 105 5.61 -2.08 -13.76
N GLN A 106 5.11 -2.44 -12.57
CA GLN A 106 5.64 -1.91 -11.32
C GLN A 106 6.98 -2.58 -10.99
N PRO A 107 7.96 -1.84 -10.45
CA PRO A 107 9.23 -2.42 -10.08
C PRO A 107 9.11 -3.36 -8.87
N CYS A 108 10.11 -4.19 -8.65
CA CYS A 108 10.19 -5.02 -7.45
C CYS A 108 10.16 -4.13 -6.18
N PRO A 109 9.25 -4.38 -5.22
CA PRO A 109 9.14 -3.52 -4.03
C PRO A 109 10.39 -3.46 -3.16
N VAL A 110 11.25 -4.48 -3.23
CA VAL A 110 12.46 -4.61 -2.41
C VAL A 110 13.63 -3.85 -3.05
N CYS A 111 13.96 -4.15 -4.30
CA CYS A 111 15.18 -3.65 -4.94
C CYS A 111 14.92 -2.71 -6.13
N ARG A 112 13.66 -2.36 -6.39
CA ARG A 112 13.21 -1.45 -7.45
C ARG A 112 13.60 -1.85 -8.89
N ARG A 113 14.11 -3.06 -9.11
CA ARG A 113 14.44 -3.58 -10.44
C ARG A 113 13.18 -4.00 -11.20
N ARG A 114 13.20 -3.89 -12.53
CA ARG A 114 12.11 -4.33 -13.41
C ARG A 114 11.87 -5.84 -13.23
N ILE A 115 10.62 -6.22 -12.98
CA ILE A 115 10.20 -7.61 -12.90
C ILE A 115 10.17 -8.19 -14.32
N GLN A 116 11.00 -9.20 -14.59
CA GLN A 116 11.05 -9.86 -15.89
C GLN A 116 9.97 -10.93 -15.99
N ARG A 117 9.84 -11.76 -14.94
CA ARG A 117 8.89 -12.87 -14.87
C ARG A 117 8.43 -13.09 -13.42
N VAL A 118 7.28 -13.72 -13.26
CA VAL A 118 6.72 -14.13 -11.97
C VAL A 118 6.63 -15.66 -11.94
N VAL A 119 7.05 -16.26 -10.84
CA VAL A 119 6.99 -17.71 -10.62
C VAL A 119 6.15 -17.99 -9.39
N ARG A 120 5.35 -19.07 -9.43
CA ARG A 120 4.66 -19.60 -8.24
C ARG A 120 5.59 -20.60 -7.55
N ASN A 121 5.92 -20.34 -6.30
CA ASN A 121 6.63 -21.27 -5.43
C ASN A 121 5.64 -22.23 -4.75
N PHE A 122 6.02 -23.50 -4.66
CA PHE A 122 5.33 -24.50 -3.86
C PHE A 122 6.33 -24.95 -2.80
N ASP A 123 6.01 -24.74 -1.53
CA ASP A 123 6.83 -25.24 -0.42
C ASP A 123 6.55 -26.75 -0.24
N ALA A 124 7.58 -27.53 0.08
CA ALA A 124 7.54 -28.99 0.23
C ALA A 124 7.55 -29.39 1.70
#